data_AF-A0A7N4V7F0-F1
#
_entry.id   AF-A0A7N4V7F0-F1
#
_cell.length_a   1.000
_cell.length_b   1.000
_cell.length_c   1.000
_cell.angle_alpha   90.00
_cell.angle_beta   90.00
_cell.angle_gamma   90.00
#
_symmetry.space_group_name_H-M   'P 1'
#
loop_
_entity.id
_entity.type
_entity.pdbx_description
1 polymer ?
#
loop_
_entity_poly.entity_id
_entity_poly.type
_entity_poly.pdbx_seq_one_letter_code
_entity_poly.pdbx_strand_id
1 'polypeptide(L)'
;MWREPQTLQAEAMEGREEEQKEEEEEKAEKIALWLKKIFGDQPIPKYEVNPRTTDILYHLSECNKTRDRDVSLVIEDLKQKARDYESEAKYLQDLLMESVSLSFTSLSSIGSSYLNALVDSALVLETKDTSLASFIPAVNSLAADLFRTKARNEEMEVELNKLGKNLTATLILEKCLREDLKKAELHLSVEKARVDSRISNIDFLKAKSDDLRLRIKAAEEQLSARGMDDSLSHQSLMALSERCKTMETLYLLSDSMEMLRLAELKQQTAPLKKKLESYLDLMPNPSLAQVKIEEAKRELNSMDAELTKKVDMMELLPDQSKRRFT
;
A
#
# COMPACT_ATOMS: atom_id res chain seq x y z
N MET A 1 41.74 -103.14 -10.08
CA MET A 1 42.21 -101.73 -10.12
C MET A 1 40.97 -100.88 -10.33
N TRP A 2 40.30 -100.53 -9.23
CA TRP A 2 39.12 -99.68 -9.26
C TRP A 2 39.61 -98.28 -9.61
N ARG A 3 39.39 -97.83 -10.84
CA ARG A 3 39.70 -96.44 -11.21
C ARG A 3 38.82 -95.57 -10.33
N GLU A 4 39.44 -94.70 -9.52
CA GLU A 4 38.69 -93.84 -8.61
C GLU A 4 37.68 -93.02 -9.41
N PRO A 5 36.42 -92.88 -8.97
CA PRO A 5 35.38 -92.12 -9.67
C PRO A 5 35.83 -90.69 -10.06
N GLN A 6 36.81 -90.14 -9.33
CA GLN A 6 37.41 -88.83 -9.56
C GLN A 6 38.24 -88.77 -10.86
N THR A 7 38.90 -89.86 -11.28
CA THR A 7 39.71 -89.89 -12.51
C THR A 7 38.85 -89.95 -13.78
N LEU A 8 37.74 -90.68 -13.75
CA LEU A 8 36.77 -90.71 -14.85
C LEU A 8 35.97 -89.39 -14.95
N GLN A 9 35.76 -88.67 -13.84
CA GLN A 9 35.17 -87.34 -13.86
C GLN A 9 36.15 -86.27 -14.40
N ALA A 10 37.44 -86.39 -14.13
CA ALA A 10 38.46 -85.47 -14.64
C ALA A 10 38.64 -85.62 -16.16
N GLU A 11 38.80 -86.85 -16.68
CA GLU A 11 38.92 -87.10 -18.12
C GLU A 11 37.65 -86.64 -18.90
N ALA A 12 36.45 -86.79 -18.30
CA ALA A 12 35.20 -86.34 -18.91
C ALA A 12 34.90 -84.83 -18.74
N MET A 13 35.63 -84.13 -17.86
CA MET A 13 35.64 -82.66 -17.79
C MET A 13 36.63 -82.10 -18.81
N GLU A 14 37.82 -82.69 -18.91
CA GLU A 14 38.89 -82.24 -19.82
C GLU A 14 38.47 -82.37 -21.29
N GLY A 15 37.84 -83.49 -21.68
CA GLY A 15 37.28 -83.64 -23.02
C GLY A 15 36.10 -82.68 -23.33
N ARG A 16 35.34 -82.25 -22.30
CA ARG A 16 34.29 -81.23 -22.45
C ARG A 16 34.85 -79.83 -22.58
N GLU A 17 35.96 -79.54 -21.91
CA GLU A 17 36.67 -78.26 -22.03
C GLU A 17 37.38 -78.13 -23.38
N GLU A 18 37.90 -79.22 -23.95
CA GLU A 18 38.46 -79.23 -25.32
C GLU A 18 37.38 -79.01 -26.38
N GLU A 19 36.25 -79.73 -26.32
CA GLU A 19 35.12 -79.51 -27.24
C GLU A 19 34.55 -78.09 -27.16
N GLN A 20 34.45 -77.52 -25.96
CA GLN A 20 33.98 -76.14 -25.78
C GLN A 20 34.94 -75.11 -26.36
N LYS A 21 36.25 -75.33 -26.26
CA LYS A 21 37.25 -74.43 -26.86
C LYS A 21 37.21 -74.47 -28.38
N GLU A 22 37.05 -75.66 -28.96
CA GLU A 22 36.96 -75.82 -30.42
C GLU A 22 35.70 -75.16 -30.99
N GLU A 23 34.56 -75.27 -30.28
CA GLU A 23 33.31 -74.61 -30.65
C GLU A 23 33.40 -73.07 -30.55
N GLU A 24 34.08 -72.55 -29.52
CA GLU A 24 34.33 -71.11 -29.36
C GLU A 24 35.25 -70.54 -30.44
N GLU A 25 36.26 -71.29 -30.87
CA GLU A 25 37.19 -70.90 -31.93
C GLU A 25 36.49 -70.87 -33.30
N GLU A 26 35.64 -71.86 -33.61
CA GLU A 26 34.84 -71.87 -34.84
C GLU A 26 33.84 -70.70 -34.89
N LYS A 27 33.20 -70.36 -33.76
CA LYS A 27 32.32 -69.19 -33.65
C LYS A 27 33.10 -67.89 -33.89
N ALA A 28 34.29 -67.77 -33.31
CA ALA A 28 35.15 -66.60 -33.47
C ALA A 28 35.58 -66.39 -34.94
N GLU A 29 35.94 -67.45 -35.67
CA GLU A 29 36.29 -67.36 -37.08
C GLU A 29 35.11 -66.91 -37.95
N LYS A 30 33.91 -67.49 -37.72
CA LYS A 30 32.68 -67.10 -38.42
C LYS A 30 32.31 -65.63 -38.17
N ILE A 31 32.50 -65.13 -36.95
CA ILE A 31 32.30 -63.72 -36.60
C ILE A 31 33.33 -62.85 -37.32
N ALA A 32 34.60 -63.22 -37.34
CA ALA A 32 35.66 -62.44 -38.00
C ALA A 32 35.40 -62.29 -39.51
N LEU A 33 34.99 -63.37 -40.18
CA LEU A 33 34.60 -63.35 -41.59
C LEU A 33 33.35 -62.50 -41.83
N TRP A 34 32.34 -62.61 -40.96
CA TRP A 34 31.12 -61.80 -41.06
C TRP A 34 31.40 -60.31 -40.84
N LEU A 35 32.18 -59.95 -39.83
CA LEU A 35 32.59 -58.55 -39.59
C LEU A 35 33.39 -58.00 -40.76
N LYS A 36 34.33 -58.77 -41.32
CA LYS A 36 35.05 -58.37 -42.54
C LYS A 36 34.11 -58.12 -43.72
N LYS A 37 33.08 -58.97 -43.89
CA LYS A 37 32.07 -58.78 -44.95
C LYS A 37 31.23 -57.52 -44.74
N ILE A 38 30.83 -57.20 -43.51
CA ILE A 38 29.99 -56.04 -43.19
C ILE A 38 30.77 -54.73 -43.30
N PHE A 39 32.01 -54.69 -42.81
CA PHE A 39 32.84 -53.49 -42.81
C PHE A 39 33.62 -53.30 -44.13
N GLY A 40 33.75 -54.33 -44.97
CA GLY A 40 34.46 -54.26 -46.24
C GLY A 40 35.92 -53.84 -46.05
N ASP A 41 36.28 -52.67 -46.62
CA ASP A 41 37.62 -52.07 -46.50
C ASP A 41 37.79 -51.19 -45.24
N GLN A 42 36.74 -50.99 -44.45
CA GLN A 42 36.80 -50.18 -43.23
C GLN A 42 37.40 -50.98 -42.06
N PRO A 43 38.17 -50.32 -41.17
CA PRO A 43 38.72 -51.01 -40.00
C PRO A 43 37.60 -51.45 -39.06
N ILE A 44 37.62 -52.74 -38.67
CA ILE A 44 36.66 -53.31 -37.72
C ILE A 44 36.87 -52.63 -36.34
N PRO A 45 35.82 -52.08 -35.71
CA PRO A 45 35.90 -51.51 -34.38
C PRO A 45 36.43 -52.52 -33.36
N LYS A 46 37.31 -52.06 -32.45
CA LYS A 46 37.81 -52.91 -31.37
C LYS A 46 36.65 -53.32 -30.45
N TYR A 47 36.52 -54.61 -30.19
CA TYR A 47 35.52 -55.16 -29.28
C TYR A 47 36.20 -56.12 -28.29
N GLU A 48 35.55 -56.34 -27.15
CA GLU A 48 36.04 -57.25 -26.13
C GLU A 48 35.64 -58.69 -26.48
N VAL A 49 36.64 -59.55 -26.68
CA VAL A 49 36.43 -60.98 -26.94
C VAL A 49 36.22 -61.70 -25.61
N ASN A 50 34.96 -61.77 -25.18
CA ASN A 50 34.53 -62.58 -24.05
C ASN A 50 33.40 -63.54 -24.51
N PRO A 51 33.16 -64.67 -23.82
CA PRO A 51 32.20 -65.69 -24.27
C PRO A 51 30.80 -65.13 -24.55
N ARG A 52 30.35 -64.16 -23.74
CA ARG A 52 29.07 -63.48 -23.91
C ARG A 52 29.04 -62.63 -25.19
N THR A 53 30.09 -61.87 -25.47
CA THR A 53 30.20 -61.04 -26.68
C THR A 53 30.30 -61.92 -27.93
N THR A 54 31.07 -63.00 -27.88
CA THR A 54 31.20 -63.97 -28.98
C THR A 54 29.85 -64.60 -29.31
N ASP A 55 29.09 -65.06 -28.31
CA ASP A 55 27.78 -65.67 -28.52
C ASP A 55 26.76 -64.66 -29.10
N ILE A 56 26.73 -63.43 -28.58
CA ILE A 56 25.88 -62.36 -29.12
C ILE A 56 26.23 -62.04 -30.58
N LEU A 57 27.52 -61.90 -30.89
CA LEU A 57 27.97 -61.59 -32.26
C LEU A 57 27.72 -62.76 -33.21
N TYR A 58 27.87 -64.00 -32.75
CA TYR A 58 27.57 -65.21 -33.52
C TYR A 58 26.09 -65.25 -33.88
N HIS A 59 25.20 -65.12 -32.89
CA HIS A 59 23.75 -65.07 -33.11
C HIS A 59 23.35 -63.91 -34.03
N LEU A 60 23.95 -62.74 -33.85
CA LEU A 60 23.71 -61.59 -34.72
C LEU A 60 24.14 -61.87 -36.16
N SER A 61 25.27 -62.55 -36.36
CA SER A 61 25.76 -62.94 -37.68
C SER A 61 24.82 -63.91 -38.39
N GLU A 62 24.29 -64.91 -37.69
CA GLU A 62 23.34 -65.89 -38.24
C GLU A 62 21.98 -65.26 -38.55
N CYS A 63 21.49 -64.39 -37.65
CA CYS A 63 20.28 -63.60 -37.89
C CYS A 63 20.46 -62.69 -39.11
N ASN A 64 21.62 -62.05 -39.25
CA ASN A 64 21.90 -61.16 -40.37
C ASN A 64 21.99 -61.95 -41.69
N LYS A 65 22.70 -63.09 -41.71
CA LYS A 65 22.77 -63.96 -42.89
C LYS A 65 21.39 -64.43 -43.37
N THR A 66 20.52 -64.84 -42.44
CA THR A 66 19.16 -65.28 -42.77
C THR A 66 18.37 -64.11 -43.36
N ARG A 67 18.42 -62.93 -42.72
CA ARG A 67 17.73 -61.73 -43.21
C ARG A 67 18.26 -61.26 -44.57
N ASP A 68 19.58 -61.27 -44.78
CA ASP A 68 20.21 -60.91 -46.05
C ASP A 68 19.74 -61.84 -47.17
N ARG A 69 19.62 -63.14 -46.88
CA ARG A 69 19.09 -64.13 -47.83
C ARG A 69 17.63 -63.83 -48.18
N ASP A 70 16.79 -63.60 -47.18
CA ASP A 70 15.37 -63.32 -47.39
C ASP A 70 15.17 -62.01 -48.18
N VAL A 71 15.89 -60.95 -47.83
CA VAL A 71 15.87 -59.67 -48.57
C VAL A 71 16.36 -59.87 -50.00
N SER A 72 17.42 -60.66 -50.21
CA SER A 72 17.90 -60.96 -51.57
C SER A 72 16.85 -61.70 -52.40
N LEU A 73 16.13 -62.66 -51.81
CA LEU A 73 15.04 -63.36 -52.49
C LEU A 73 13.88 -62.41 -52.85
N VAL A 74 13.50 -61.50 -51.94
CA VAL A 74 12.46 -60.48 -52.21
C VAL A 74 12.92 -59.53 -53.32
N ILE A 75 14.17 -59.09 -53.32
CA ILE A 75 14.71 -58.24 -54.38
C ILE A 75 14.66 -58.96 -55.73
N GLU A 76 15.03 -60.24 -55.79
CA GLU A 76 14.99 -60.99 -57.06
C GLU A 76 13.55 -61.24 -57.54
N ASP A 77 12.61 -61.56 -56.64
CA ASP A 77 11.19 -61.68 -56.96
C ASP A 77 10.63 -60.37 -57.52
N LEU A 78 10.94 -59.23 -56.88
CA LEU A 78 10.51 -57.92 -57.35
C LEU A 78 11.12 -57.56 -58.71
N LYS A 79 12.39 -57.89 -58.93
CA LYS A 79 13.04 -57.70 -60.25
C LYS A 79 12.39 -58.58 -61.32
N GLN A 80 12.06 -59.84 -61.00
CA GLN A 80 11.36 -60.71 -61.94
C GLN A 80 9.98 -60.17 -62.27
N LYS A 81 9.18 -59.80 -61.26
CA LYS A 81 7.88 -59.16 -61.48
C LYS A 81 7.98 -57.89 -62.34
N ALA A 82 8.98 -57.05 -62.09
CA ALA A 82 9.21 -55.87 -62.91
C ALA A 82 9.47 -56.23 -64.38
N ARG A 83 10.30 -57.26 -64.64
CA ARG A 83 10.52 -57.79 -66.00
C ARG A 83 9.23 -58.32 -66.63
N ASP A 84 8.44 -59.07 -65.86
CA ASP A 84 7.17 -59.64 -66.33
C ASP A 84 6.18 -58.54 -66.71
N TYR A 85 5.98 -57.54 -65.85
CA TYR A 85 5.13 -56.39 -66.14
C TYR A 85 5.62 -55.56 -67.33
N GLU A 86 6.93 -55.37 -67.47
CA GLU A 86 7.49 -54.67 -68.64
C GLU A 86 7.24 -55.45 -69.93
N SER A 87 7.37 -56.78 -69.89
CA SER A 87 7.08 -57.65 -71.04
C SER A 87 5.60 -57.66 -71.40
N GLU A 88 4.71 -57.70 -70.41
CA GLU A 88 3.25 -57.62 -70.60
C GLU A 88 2.85 -56.25 -71.17
N ALA A 89 3.44 -55.17 -70.68
CA ALA A 89 3.20 -53.83 -71.21
C ALA A 89 3.60 -53.73 -72.69
N LYS A 90 4.76 -54.29 -73.07
CA LYS A 90 5.19 -54.38 -74.47
C LYS A 90 4.25 -55.24 -75.30
N TYR A 91 3.87 -56.42 -74.80
CA TYR A 91 2.93 -57.30 -75.47
C TYR A 91 1.58 -56.62 -75.75
N LEU A 92 1.01 -55.95 -74.74
CA LEU A 92 -0.25 -55.21 -74.89
C LEU A 92 -0.11 -54.03 -75.85
N GLN A 93 1.03 -53.34 -75.83
CA GLN A 93 1.32 -52.27 -76.78
C GLN A 93 1.37 -52.79 -78.22
N ASP A 94 2.11 -53.87 -78.46
CA ASP A 94 2.24 -54.50 -79.77
C ASP A 94 0.88 -55.03 -80.26
N LEU A 95 0.13 -55.69 -79.38
CA LEU A 95 -1.22 -56.17 -79.66
C LEU A 95 -2.15 -55.02 -80.05
N LEU A 96 -2.17 -53.91 -79.32
CA LEU A 96 -3.01 -52.75 -79.64
C LEU A 96 -2.61 -52.10 -80.97
N MET A 97 -1.32 -52.04 -81.26
CA MET A 97 -0.78 -51.48 -82.50
C MET A 97 -1.13 -52.37 -83.70
N GLU A 98 -1.00 -53.68 -83.58
CA GLU A 98 -1.24 -54.65 -84.67
C GLU A 98 -2.74 -54.93 -84.89
N SER A 99 -3.52 -55.10 -83.82
CA SER A 99 -4.93 -55.50 -83.91
C SER A 99 -5.91 -54.33 -84.10
N VAL A 100 -5.63 -53.16 -83.53
CA VAL A 100 -6.56 -52.01 -83.57
C VAL A 100 -6.03 -50.85 -84.41
N SER A 101 -4.77 -50.89 -84.87
CA SER A 101 -4.11 -49.79 -85.61
C SER A 101 -4.21 -48.42 -84.90
N LEU A 102 -4.38 -48.43 -83.57
CA LEU A 102 -4.42 -47.24 -82.73
C LEU A 102 -3.00 -46.74 -82.51
N SER A 103 -2.39 -46.16 -83.54
CA SER A 103 -1.18 -45.37 -83.36
C SER A 103 -1.55 -44.03 -82.71
N PHE A 104 -0.69 -43.50 -81.84
CA PHE A 104 -0.80 -42.13 -81.32
C PHE A 104 -0.86 -41.09 -82.46
N THR A 105 -0.29 -41.43 -83.62
CA THR A 105 -0.34 -40.61 -84.84
C THR A 105 -1.64 -40.75 -85.63
N SER A 106 -2.48 -41.74 -85.32
CA SER A 106 -3.78 -41.96 -85.97
C SER A 106 -4.88 -41.10 -85.37
N LEU A 107 -4.62 -40.43 -84.24
CA LEU A 107 -5.59 -39.55 -83.59
C LEU A 107 -5.72 -38.23 -84.38
N SER A 108 -6.96 -37.75 -84.48
CA SER A 108 -7.24 -36.38 -84.92
C SER A 108 -6.47 -35.37 -84.05
N SER A 109 -6.12 -34.22 -84.61
CA SER A 109 -5.49 -33.11 -83.86
C SER A 109 -6.27 -32.71 -82.60
N ILE A 110 -7.61 -32.86 -82.64
CA ILE A 110 -8.50 -32.63 -81.50
C ILE A 110 -8.36 -33.73 -80.44
N GLY A 111 -8.23 -34.99 -80.87
CA GLY A 111 -7.98 -36.09 -79.93
C GLY A 111 -6.64 -35.92 -79.22
N SER A 112 -5.60 -35.54 -79.97
CA SER A 112 -4.27 -35.29 -79.41
C SER A 112 -4.28 -34.11 -78.44
N SER A 113 -5.04 -33.04 -78.72
CA SER A 113 -5.14 -31.91 -77.79
C SER A 113 -5.86 -32.27 -76.49
N TYR A 114 -6.91 -33.11 -76.53
CA TYR A 114 -7.55 -33.59 -75.30
C TYR A 114 -6.63 -34.49 -74.47
N LEU A 115 -5.86 -35.39 -75.10
CA LEU A 115 -4.88 -36.21 -74.38
C LEU A 115 -3.77 -35.35 -73.76
N ASN A 116 -3.24 -34.38 -74.50
CA ASN A 116 -2.24 -33.46 -73.96
C ASN A 116 -2.81 -32.66 -72.78
N ALA A 117 -4.02 -32.12 -72.89
CA ALA A 117 -4.67 -31.42 -71.79
C ALA A 117 -4.87 -32.32 -70.55
N LEU A 118 -5.17 -33.61 -70.75
CA LEU A 118 -5.28 -34.58 -69.67
C LEU A 118 -3.92 -34.85 -69.01
N VAL A 119 -2.86 -35.02 -69.80
CA VAL A 119 -1.49 -35.20 -69.29
C VAL A 119 -1.01 -33.94 -68.56
N ASP A 120 -1.23 -32.76 -69.13
CA ASP A 120 -0.89 -31.48 -68.50
C ASP A 120 -1.64 -31.29 -67.18
N SER A 121 -2.93 -31.66 -67.15
CA SER A 121 -3.72 -31.64 -65.92
C SER A 121 -3.18 -32.61 -64.87
N ALA A 122 -2.75 -33.82 -65.26
CA ALA A 122 -2.13 -34.78 -64.36
C ALA A 122 -0.80 -34.25 -63.80
N LEU A 123 0.01 -33.59 -64.63
CA LEU A 123 1.26 -32.96 -64.21
C LEU A 123 1.01 -31.82 -63.21
N VAL A 124 0.06 -30.94 -63.48
CA VAL A 124 -0.31 -29.82 -62.58
C VAL A 124 -0.88 -30.33 -61.26
N LEU A 125 -1.67 -31.40 -61.28
CA LEU A 125 -2.23 -32.03 -60.09
C LEU A 125 -1.28 -33.03 -59.43
N GLU A 126 -0.07 -33.21 -59.97
CA GLU A 126 0.95 -34.15 -59.52
C GLU A 126 0.43 -35.60 -59.37
N THR A 127 -0.46 -36.03 -60.26
CA THR A 127 -1.02 -37.40 -60.26
C THR A 127 -0.10 -38.39 -60.97
N LYS A 128 -0.13 -39.64 -60.51
CA LYS A 128 0.71 -40.72 -61.08
C LYS A 128 0.23 -41.22 -62.44
N ASP A 129 -1.06 -41.08 -62.71
CA ASP A 129 -1.69 -41.50 -63.96
C ASP A 129 -2.79 -40.51 -64.37
N THR A 130 -3.29 -40.69 -65.59
CA THR A 130 -4.42 -39.93 -66.16
C THR A 130 -5.77 -40.60 -65.88
N SER A 131 -5.82 -41.54 -64.92
CA SER A 131 -7.07 -42.23 -64.59
C SER A 131 -8.00 -41.31 -63.82
N LEU A 132 -9.30 -41.50 -64.02
CA LEU A 132 -10.32 -40.76 -63.29
C LEU A 132 -10.21 -40.98 -61.77
N ALA A 133 -9.77 -42.17 -61.35
CA ALA A 133 -9.59 -42.52 -59.95
C ALA A 133 -8.48 -41.70 -59.26
N SER A 134 -7.47 -41.24 -60.02
CA SER A 134 -6.44 -40.32 -59.52
C SER A 134 -6.88 -38.86 -59.58
N PHE A 135 -7.60 -38.46 -60.64
CA PHE A 135 -8.06 -37.08 -60.79
C PHE A 135 -9.09 -36.65 -59.76
N ILE A 136 -10.09 -37.49 -59.46
CA ILE A 136 -11.18 -37.09 -58.56
C ILE A 136 -10.65 -36.70 -57.17
N PRO A 137 -9.80 -37.51 -56.50
CA PRO A 137 -9.22 -37.13 -55.21
C PRO A 137 -8.31 -35.90 -55.31
N ALA A 138 -7.49 -35.78 -56.36
CA ALA A 138 -6.57 -34.66 -56.52
C ALA A 138 -7.31 -33.33 -56.69
N VAL A 139 -8.32 -33.30 -57.57
CA VAL A 139 -9.19 -32.13 -57.78
C VAL A 139 -9.96 -31.80 -56.51
N ASN A 140 -10.50 -32.80 -55.80
CA ASN A 140 -11.20 -32.57 -54.54
C ASN A 140 -10.28 -32.01 -53.45
N SER A 141 -9.04 -32.49 -53.37
CA SER A 141 -8.03 -31.97 -52.44
C SER A 141 -7.72 -30.51 -52.75
N LEU A 142 -7.44 -30.19 -54.01
CA LEU A 142 -7.18 -28.82 -54.46
C LEU A 142 -8.38 -27.89 -54.20
N ALA A 143 -9.60 -28.37 -54.46
CA ALA A 143 -10.82 -27.62 -54.17
C ALA A 143 -10.96 -27.36 -52.66
N ALA A 144 -10.71 -28.35 -51.81
CA ALA A 144 -10.73 -28.19 -50.36
C ALA A 144 -9.67 -27.17 -49.88
N ASP A 145 -8.47 -27.19 -50.45
CA ASP A 145 -7.42 -26.20 -50.16
C ASP A 145 -7.82 -24.79 -50.60
N LEU A 146 -8.46 -24.67 -51.77
CA LEU A 146 -9.00 -23.39 -52.25
C LEU A 146 -10.08 -22.84 -51.30
N PHE A 147 -10.99 -23.68 -50.81
CA PHE A 147 -11.99 -23.25 -49.84
C PHE A 147 -11.37 -22.87 -48.49
N ARG A 148 -10.39 -23.64 -47.99
CA ARG A 148 -9.67 -23.33 -46.75
C ARG A 148 -8.92 -22.00 -46.84
N THR A 149 -8.20 -21.78 -47.93
CA THR A 149 -7.46 -20.53 -48.15
C THR A 149 -8.40 -19.34 -48.31
N LYS A 150 -9.53 -19.51 -49.02
CA LYS A 150 -10.57 -18.48 -49.13
C LYS A 150 -11.16 -18.12 -47.76
N ALA A 151 -11.55 -19.10 -46.95
CA ALA A 151 -12.10 -18.84 -45.61
C ALA A 151 -11.10 -18.12 -44.71
N ARG A 152 -9.82 -18.51 -44.77
CA ARG A 152 -8.73 -17.83 -44.03
C ARG A 152 -8.53 -16.39 -44.49
N ASN A 153 -8.65 -16.11 -45.79
CA ASN A 153 -8.56 -14.75 -46.32
C ASN A 153 -9.74 -13.88 -45.84
N GLU A 154 -10.96 -14.43 -45.84
CA GLU A 154 -12.15 -13.73 -45.32
C GLU A 154 -12.00 -13.40 -43.82
N GLU A 155 -11.46 -14.34 -43.02
CA GLU A 155 -11.15 -14.10 -41.61
C GLU A 155 -10.10 -12.99 -41.41
N MET A 156 -9.02 -13.01 -42.20
CA MET A 156 -7.99 -11.97 -42.18
C MET A 156 -8.56 -10.59 -42.56
N GLU A 157 -9.46 -10.53 -43.54
CA GLU A 157 -10.11 -9.29 -43.96
C GLU A 157 -11.00 -8.72 -42.84
N VAL A 158 -11.71 -9.57 -42.10
CA VAL A 158 -12.49 -9.16 -40.93
C VAL A 158 -11.60 -8.60 -39.82
N GLU A 159 -10.50 -9.29 -39.48
CA GLU A 159 -9.56 -8.80 -38.46
C GLU A 159 -8.82 -7.53 -38.89
N LEU A 160 -8.47 -7.38 -40.17
CA LEU A 160 -7.90 -6.14 -40.72
C LEU A 160 -8.87 -4.97 -40.58
N ASN A 161 -10.16 -5.18 -40.91
CA ASN A 161 -11.18 -4.15 -40.77
C ASN A 161 -11.38 -3.74 -39.29
N LYS A 162 -11.35 -4.71 -38.37
CA LYS A 162 -11.43 -4.47 -36.92
C LYS A 162 -10.21 -3.69 -36.42
N LEU A 163 -9.01 -4.08 -36.85
CA LEU A 163 -7.78 -3.36 -36.52
C LEU A 163 -7.80 -1.92 -37.05
N GLY A 164 -8.29 -1.70 -38.27
CA GLY A 164 -8.46 -0.37 -38.85
C GLY A 164 -9.41 0.53 -38.05
N LYS A 165 -10.54 -0.01 -37.57
CA LYS A 165 -11.47 0.70 -36.68
C LYS A 165 -10.81 1.04 -35.34
N ASN A 166 -10.09 0.09 -34.73
CA ASN A 166 -9.39 0.30 -33.47
C ASN A 166 -8.27 1.34 -33.59
N LEU A 167 -7.49 1.29 -34.69
CA LEU A 167 -6.44 2.26 -34.97
C LEU A 167 -7.03 3.67 -35.09
N THR A 168 -8.13 3.81 -35.82
CA THR A 168 -8.82 5.10 -35.99
C THR A 168 -9.32 5.64 -34.64
N ALA A 169 -9.95 4.80 -33.81
CA ALA A 169 -10.39 5.19 -32.47
C ALA A 169 -9.22 5.62 -31.57
N THR A 170 -8.10 4.89 -31.64
CA THR A 170 -6.89 5.18 -30.86
C THR A 170 -6.24 6.50 -31.30
N LEU A 171 -6.18 6.77 -32.61
CA LEU A 171 -5.65 8.03 -33.15
C LEU A 171 -6.52 9.24 -32.74
N ILE A 172 -7.85 9.08 -32.75
CA ILE A 172 -8.76 10.12 -32.25
C ILE A 172 -8.51 10.39 -30.76
N LEU A 173 -8.40 9.33 -29.95
CA LEU A 173 -8.11 9.46 -28.53
C LEU A 173 -6.76 10.14 -28.27
N GLU A 174 -5.71 9.75 -29.00
CA GLU A 174 -4.39 10.37 -28.91
C GLU A 174 -4.45 11.87 -29.19
N LYS A 175 -5.20 12.28 -30.22
CA LYS A 175 -5.42 13.69 -30.54
C LYS A 175 -6.12 14.42 -29.40
N CYS A 176 -7.19 13.85 -28.84
CA CYS A 176 -7.90 14.44 -27.70
C CYS A 176 -6.98 14.60 -26.48
N LEU A 177 -6.21 13.57 -26.14
CA LEU A 177 -5.27 13.61 -25.02
C LEU A 177 -4.18 14.66 -25.23
N ARG A 178 -3.70 14.84 -26.46
CA ARG A 178 -2.72 15.89 -26.79
C ARG A 178 -3.30 17.29 -26.61
N GLU A 179 -4.55 17.49 -27.01
CA GLU A 179 -5.25 18.76 -26.80
C GLU A 179 -5.46 19.06 -25.32
N ASP A 180 -5.85 18.05 -24.53
CA ASP A 180 -6.06 18.21 -23.09
C ASP A 180 -4.75 18.43 -22.33
N LEU A 181 -3.65 17.78 -22.75
CA LEU A 181 -2.31 18.05 -22.23
C LEU A 181 -1.92 19.51 -22.46
N LYS A 182 -2.16 20.05 -23.67
CA LYS A 182 -1.89 21.47 -23.98
C LYS A 182 -2.72 22.42 -23.10
N LYS A 183 -3.99 22.09 -22.84
CA LYS A 183 -4.83 22.88 -21.91
C LYS A 183 -4.29 22.81 -20.48
N ALA A 184 -3.90 21.62 -20.01
CA ALA A 184 -3.35 21.43 -18.68
C ALA A 184 -2.03 22.20 -18.49
N GLU A 185 -1.14 22.21 -19.48
CA GLU A 185 0.08 23.01 -19.48
C GLU A 185 -0.21 24.51 -19.38
N LEU A 186 -1.21 25.01 -20.11
CA LEU A 186 -1.64 26.40 -20.02
C LEU A 186 -2.17 26.73 -18.61
N HIS A 187 -3.03 25.87 -18.06
CA HIS A 187 -3.54 26.03 -16.70
C HIS A 187 -2.42 26.03 -15.65
N LEU A 188 -1.43 25.13 -15.81
CA LEU A 188 -0.27 25.09 -14.93
C LEU A 188 0.55 26.39 -15.01
N SER A 189 0.74 26.95 -16.21
CA SER A 189 1.43 28.23 -16.40
C SER A 189 0.71 29.38 -15.67
N VAL A 190 -0.62 29.44 -15.81
CA VAL A 190 -1.45 30.45 -15.11
C VAL A 190 -1.36 30.30 -13.59
N GLU A 191 -1.48 29.07 -13.07
CA GLU A 191 -1.39 28.82 -11.63
C GLU A 191 0.00 29.13 -11.08
N LYS A 192 1.08 28.82 -11.82
CA LYS A 192 2.45 29.23 -11.45
C LYS A 192 2.55 30.75 -11.31
N ALA A 193 2.11 31.51 -12.31
CA ALA A 193 2.13 32.97 -12.25
C ALA A 193 1.29 33.51 -11.07
N ARG A 194 0.15 32.87 -10.76
CA ARG A 194 -0.69 33.23 -9.62
C ARG A 194 -0.02 32.96 -8.28
N VAL A 195 0.68 31.82 -8.16
CA VAL A 195 1.45 31.47 -6.96
C VAL A 195 2.62 32.45 -6.79
N ASP A 196 3.35 32.77 -7.86
CA ASP A 196 4.46 33.73 -7.81
C ASP A 196 3.98 35.13 -7.36
N SER A 197 2.82 35.58 -7.87
CA SER A 197 2.17 36.82 -7.43
C SER A 197 1.80 36.78 -5.94
N ARG A 198 1.28 35.65 -5.45
CA ARG A 198 0.96 35.47 -4.02
C ARG A 198 2.20 35.47 -3.14
N ILE A 199 3.29 34.83 -3.57
CA ILE A 199 4.57 34.82 -2.87
C ILE A 199 5.10 36.26 -2.75
N SER A 200 5.15 36.99 -3.86
CA SER A 200 5.56 38.40 -3.87
C SER A 200 4.70 39.28 -2.95
N ASN A 201 3.38 39.06 -2.93
CA ASN A 201 2.48 39.77 -2.02
C ASN A 201 2.73 39.43 -0.54
N ILE A 202 3.00 38.16 -0.23
CA ILE A 202 3.37 37.72 1.13
C ILE A 202 4.68 38.39 1.57
N ASP A 203 5.70 38.42 0.71
CA ASP A 203 6.97 39.08 1.00
C ASP A 203 6.79 40.58 1.26
N PHE A 204 5.94 41.25 0.45
CA PHE A 204 5.57 42.64 0.68
C PHE A 204 4.87 42.86 2.03
N LEU A 205 3.88 42.03 2.37
CA LEU A 205 3.15 42.14 3.65
C LEU A 205 4.07 41.88 4.84
N LYS A 206 5.02 40.95 4.71
CA LYS A 206 6.03 40.68 5.72
C LYS A 206 6.95 41.88 5.93
N ALA A 207 7.48 42.45 4.85
CA ALA A 207 8.30 43.66 4.91
C ALA A 207 7.53 44.84 5.54
N LYS A 208 6.25 45.02 5.20
CA LYS A 208 5.39 46.06 5.80
C LYS A 208 5.11 45.82 7.28
N SER A 209 4.92 44.57 7.70
CA SER A 209 4.76 44.21 9.12
C SER A 209 6.04 44.52 9.91
N ASP A 210 7.21 44.22 9.35
CA ASP A 210 8.50 44.51 9.97
C ASP A 210 8.73 46.03 10.08
N ASP A 211 8.41 46.83 9.05
CA ASP A 211 8.44 48.31 9.10
C ASP A 211 7.53 48.86 10.20
N LEU A 212 6.26 48.42 10.25
CA LEU A 212 5.32 48.85 11.28
C LEU A 212 5.82 48.48 12.67
N ARG A 213 6.41 47.30 12.84
CA ARG A 213 7.00 46.86 14.12
C ARG A 213 8.15 47.78 14.55
N LEU A 214 9.02 48.17 13.61
CA LEU A 214 10.10 49.14 13.89
C LEU A 214 9.55 50.51 14.27
N ARG A 215 8.52 51.00 13.55
CA ARG A 215 7.86 52.28 13.84
C ARG A 215 7.17 52.30 15.19
N ILE A 216 6.51 51.20 15.58
CA ILE A 216 5.89 51.05 16.90
C ILE A 216 6.96 51.12 17.98
N LYS A 217 8.04 50.34 17.86
CA LYS A 217 9.17 50.38 18.82
C LYS A 217 9.75 51.78 18.95
N ALA A 218 10.00 52.48 17.83
CA ALA A 218 10.51 53.84 17.87
C ALA A 218 9.54 54.82 18.55
N ALA A 219 8.22 54.66 18.34
CA ALA A 219 7.21 55.47 19.02
C ALA A 219 7.13 55.15 20.52
N GLU A 220 7.19 53.87 20.90
CA GLU A 220 7.24 53.41 22.30
C GLU A 220 8.49 53.96 23.02
N GLU A 221 9.66 53.92 22.37
CA GLU A 221 10.89 54.53 22.87
C GLU A 221 10.73 56.05 23.03
N GLN A 222 10.10 56.74 22.07
CA GLN A 222 9.82 58.18 22.19
C GLN A 222 8.85 58.51 23.32
N LEU A 223 7.81 57.70 23.54
CA LEU A 223 6.87 57.86 24.65
C LEU A 223 7.57 57.60 25.99
N SER A 224 8.38 56.55 26.07
CA SER A 224 9.19 56.21 27.25
C SER A 224 10.19 57.33 27.57
N ALA A 225 10.87 57.88 26.57
CA ALA A 225 11.81 59.00 26.74
C ALA A 225 11.14 60.29 27.24
N ARG A 226 9.84 60.47 26.97
CA ARG A 226 9.03 61.58 27.50
C ARG A 226 8.49 61.31 28.91
N GLY A 227 8.83 60.17 29.52
CA GLY A 227 8.41 59.78 30.86
C GLY A 227 6.99 59.22 30.92
N MET A 228 6.43 58.74 29.80
CA MET A 228 5.16 58.03 29.80
C MET A 228 5.41 56.57 30.19
N ASP A 229 4.97 56.18 31.39
CA ASP A 229 5.05 54.81 31.90
C ASP A 229 3.68 54.12 31.89
N ASP A 230 3.65 52.81 32.15
CA ASP A 230 2.43 52.01 32.20
C ASP A 230 1.45 52.46 33.31
N SER A 231 1.92 53.23 34.30
CA SER A 231 1.09 53.78 35.37
C SER A 231 0.19 54.91 34.87
N LEU A 232 0.60 55.59 33.78
CA LEU A 232 -0.17 56.62 33.09
C LEU A 232 -1.05 56.06 31.96
N SER A 233 -1.14 54.74 31.81
CA SER A 233 -2.10 54.09 30.92
C SER A 233 -3.54 54.45 31.29
N HIS A 234 -4.43 54.53 30.29
CA HIS A 234 -5.86 54.76 30.51
C HIS A 234 -6.45 53.76 31.52
N GLN A 235 -6.03 52.50 31.46
CA GLN A 235 -6.52 51.47 32.37
C GLN A 235 -6.06 51.71 33.81
N SER A 236 -4.79 52.07 34.01
CA SER A 236 -4.21 52.40 35.31
C SER A 236 -4.85 53.66 35.91
N LEU A 237 -5.09 54.69 35.10
CA LEU A 237 -5.78 55.92 35.49
C LEU A 237 -7.26 55.67 35.85
N MET A 238 -7.96 54.83 35.08
CA MET A 238 -9.33 54.42 35.38
C MET A 238 -9.39 53.66 36.71
N ALA A 239 -8.49 52.69 36.92
CA ALA A 239 -8.41 51.95 38.18
C ALA A 239 -8.10 52.88 39.38
N LEU A 240 -7.21 53.86 39.21
CA LEU A 240 -6.91 54.85 40.24
C LEU A 240 -8.10 55.78 40.51
N SER A 241 -8.80 56.21 39.47
CA SER A 241 -10.03 57.01 39.57
C SER A 241 -11.14 56.27 40.32
N GLU A 242 -11.36 54.98 39.99
CA GLU A 242 -12.30 54.12 40.72
C GLU A 242 -11.90 53.95 42.19
N ARG A 243 -10.61 53.79 42.48
CA ARG A 243 -10.09 53.75 43.85
C ARG A 243 -10.30 55.07 44.59
N CYS A 244 -10.07 56.21 43.94
CA CYS A 244 -10.35 57.51 44.54
C CYS A 244 -11.85 57.71 44.79
N LYS A 245 -12.71 57.31 43.85
CA LYS A 245 -14.17 57.40 43.99
C LYS A 245 -14.70 56.52 45.12
N THR A 246 -14.18 55.30 45.25
CA THR A 246 -14.52 54.42 46.38
C THR A 246 -14.07 55.04 47.70
N MET A 247 -12.87 55.62 47.76
CA MET A 247 -12.39 56.32 48.96
C MET A 247 -13.24 57.55 49.31
N GLU A 248 -13.68 58.32 48.31
CA GLU A 248 -14.60 59.44 48.49
C GLU A 248 -15.96 58.99 49.04
N THR A 249 -16.52 57.89 48.51
CA THR A 249 -17.76 57.32 49.06
C THR A 249 -17.60 56.81 50.49
N LEU A 250 -16.45 56.21 50.83
CA LEU A 250 -16.14 55.77 52.19
C LEU A 250 -16.01 56.96 53.15
N TYR A 251 -15.39 58.06 52.71
CA TYR A 251 -15.25 59.27 53.51
C TYR A 251 -16.62 59.93 53.80
N LEU A 252 -17.48 60.07 52.78
CA LEU A 252 -18.83 60.60 52.95
C LEU A 252 -19.71 59.73 53.86
N LEU A 253 -19.56 58.40 53.79
CA LEU A 253 -20.29 57.49 54.68
C LEU A 253 -19.82 57.63 56.14
N SER A 254 -18.50 57.78 56.35
CA SER A 254 -17.91 58.01 57.67
C SER A 254 -18.44 59.30 58.30
N ASP A 255 -18.50 60.40 57.55
CA ASP A 255 -18.99 61.69 58.01
C ASP A 255 -20.50 61.65 58.38
N SER A 256 -21.29 60.91 57.58
CA SER A 256 -22.71 60.67 57.88
C SER A 256 -22.93 59.82 59.15
N MET A 257 -22.04 58.85 59.40
CA MET A 257 -22.08 57.99 60.58
C MET A 257 -21.73 58.79 61.85
N GLU A 258 -20.76 59.71 61.77
CA GLU A 258 -20.44 60.64 62.86
C GLU A 258 -21.61 61.58 63.18
N MET A 259 -22.30 62.09 62.16
CA MET A 259 -23.50 62.92 62.35
C MET A 259 -24.66 62.17 63.03
N LEU A 260 -24.89 60.92 62.64
CA LEU A 260 -25.91 60.07 63.28
C LEU A 260 -25.57 59.84 64.77
N ARG A 261 -24.29 59.58 65.05
CA ARG A 261 -23.77 59.37 66.41
C ARG A 261 -23.90 60.63 67.28
N LEU A 262 -23.66 61.81 66.71
CA LEU A 262 -23.85 63.09 67.39
C LEU A 262 -25.34 63.39 67.67
N ALA A 263 -26.23 63.03 66.76
CA ALA A 263 -27.67 63.19 66.94
C ALA A 263 -28.20 62.28 68.07
N GLU A 264 -27.74 61.04 68.14
CA GLU A 264 -28.07 60.10 69.23
C GLU A 264 -27.56 60.60 70.59
N LEU A 265 -26.33 61.13 70.65
CA LEU A 265 -25.82 61.79 71.86
C LEU A 265 -26.68 63.00 72.29
N LYS A 266 -27.16 63.80 71.32
CA LYS A 266 -28.07 64.93 71.59
C LYS A 266 -29.43 64.48 72.12
N GLN A 267 -29.97 63.38 71.59
CA GLN A 267 -31.23 62.81 72.09
C GLN A 267 -31.10 62.35 73.54
N GLN A 268 -29.97 61.75 73.91
CA GLN A 268 -29.69 61.37 75.30
C GLN A 268 -29.50 62.59 76.22
N THR A 269 -28.95 63.70 75.71
CA THR A 269 -28.76 64.93 76.50
C THR A 269 -30.01 65.83 76.62
N ALA A 270 -31.00 65.71 75.75
CA ALA A 270 -32.24 66.50 75.80
C ALA A 270 -33.05 66.35 77.13
N PRO A 271 -33.33 65.15 77.66
CA PRO A 271 -34.02 65.01 78.95
C PRO A 271 -33.16 65.48 80.13
N LEU A 272 -31.83 65.33 80.04
CA LEU A 272 -30.88 65.85 81.03
C LEU A 272 -30.91 67.38 81.07
N LYS A 273 -30.93 68.03 79.90
CA LYS A 273 -31.01 69.49 79.77
C LYS A 273 -32.36 70.03 80.25
N LYS A 274 -33.47 69.34 79.95
CA LYS A 274 -34.81 69.71 80.43
C LYS A 274 -34.94 69.59 81.96
N LYS A 275 -34.25 68.63 82.57
CA LYS A 275 -34.10 68.56 84.05
C LYS A 275 -33.33 69.76 84.57
N LEU A 276 -32.21 70.13 83.93
CA LEU A 276 -31.39 71.27 84.33
C LEU A 276 -32.12 72.61 84.19
N GLU A 277 -32.87 72.81 83.11
CA GLU A 277 -33.67 74.03 82.88
C GLU A 277 -34.80 74.17 83.93
N SER A 278 -35.42 73.07 84.40
CA SER A 278 -36.39 73.14 85.51
C SER A 278 -35.77 73.53 86.86
N TYR A 279 -34.45 73.34 87.04
CA TYR A 279 -33.73 73.80 88.23
C TYR A 279 -33.28 75.26 88.12
N LEU A 280 -33.27 75.85 86.92
CA LEU A 280 -32.79 77.22 86.67
C LEU A 280 -33.89 78.29 86.70
N ASP A 281 -35.18 77.90 86.75
CA ASP A 281 -36.34 78.82 86.74
C ASP A 281 -36.87 79.20 88.13
N LEU A 282 -36.21 78.77 89.20
CA LEU A 282 -36.47 79.25 90.56
C LEU A 282 -35.42 80.29 90.93
N MET A 283 -35.84 81.57 90.87
CA MET A 283 -35.07 82.73 91.28
C MET A 283 -34.43 82.57 92.68
N PRO A 284 -33.17 82.99 92.88
CA PRO A 284 -32.55 83.04 94.20
C PRO A 284 -33.33 84.04 95.06
N ASN A 285 -34.14 83.55 96.00
CA ASN A 285 -34.82 84.39 96.98
C ASN A 285 -33.89 84.60 98.18
N PRO A 286 -33.25 85.79 98.32
CA PRO A 286 -32.37 86.08 99.46
C PRO A 286 -33.09 85.99 100.80
N SER A 287 -34.42 86.13 100.85
CA SER A 287 -35.24 85.93 102.05
C SER A 287 -35.39 84.45 102.41
N LEU A 288 -35.39 83.53 101.42
CA LEU A 288 -35.41 82.08 101.65
C LEU A 288 -34.02 81.57 102.05
N ALA A 289 -32.95 82.17 101.56
CA ALA A 289 -31.59 81.90 102.04
C ALA A 289 -31.41 82.37 103.49
N GLN A 290 -31.95 83.54 103.87
CA GLN A 290 -31.91 84.02 105.25
C GLN A 290 -32.79 83.17 106.19
N VAL A 291 -33.97 82.73 105.75
CA VAL A 291 -34.82 81.78 106.49
C VAL A 291 -34.16 80.40 106.59
N LYS A 292 -33.56 79.86 105.52
CA LYS A 292 -32.81 78.59 105.56
C LYS A 292 -31.55 78.68 106.41
N ILE A 293 -30.89 79.84 106.47
CA ILE A 293 -29.75 80.10 107.37
C ILE A 293 -30.21 80.19 108.83
N GLU A 294 -31.36 80.80 109.13
CA GLU A 294 -31.93 80.79 110.51
C GLU A 294 -32.56 79.45 110.91
N GLU A 295 -33.14 78.71 109.97
CA GLU A 295 -33.67 77.36 110.18
C GLU A 295 -32.52 76.36 110.39
N ALA A 296 -31.42 76.48 109.62
CA ALA A 296 -30.19 75.73 109.85
C ALA A 296 -29.48 76.14 111.15
N LYS A 297 -29.56 77.41 111.59
CA LYS A 297 -29.11 77.82 112.94
C LYS A 297 -30.01 77.24 114.04
N ARG A 298 -31.32 77.11 113.84
CA ARG A 298 -32.22 76.42 114.78
C ARG A 298 -31.95 74.92 114.82
N GLU A 299 -31.73 74.27 113.68
CA GLU A 299 -31.31 72.87 113.64
C GLU A 299 -29.93 72.69 114.28
N LEU A 300 -28.97 73.59 114.04
CA LEU A 300 -27.66 73.57 114.69
C LEU A 300 -27.79 73.76 116.21
N ASN A 301 -28.59 74.70 116.69
CA ASN A 301 -28.86 74.87 118.13
C ASN A 301 -29.64 73.69 118.72
N SER A 302 -30.50 73.02 117.95
CA SER A 302 -31.17 71.78 118.37
C SER A 302 -30.17 70.61 118.43
N MET A 303 -29.25 70.51 117.47
CA MET A 303 -28.18 69.51 117.48
C MET A 303 -27.15 69.81 118.57
N ASP A 304 -26.82 71.07 118.86
CA ASP A 304 -25.96 71.48 120.00
C ASP A 304 -26.67 71.28 121.34
N ALA A 305 -27.99 71.49 121.42
CA ALA A 305 -28.77 71.14 122.60
C ALA A 305 -28.92 69.61 122.75
N GLU A 306 -29.00 68.84 121.67
CA GLU A 306 -28.98 67.37 121.71
C GLU A 306 -27.57 66.84 122.04
N LEU A 307 -26.50 67.49 121.55
CA LEU A 307 -25.11 67.17 121.85
C LEU A 307 -24.76 67.55 123.28
N THR A 308 -25.21 68.71 123.78
CA THR A 308 -24.98 69.13 125.18
C THR A 308 -25.86 68.32 126.12
N LYS A 309 -27.09 67.95 125.76
CA LYS A 309 -27.88 66.97 126.51
C LYS A 309 -27.25 65.57 126.47
N LYS A 310 -26.49 65.21 125.43
CA LYS A 310 -25.69 63.97 125.35
C LYS A 310 -24.32 64.07 126.05
N VAL A 311 -23.75 65.26 126.24
CA VAL A 311 -22.51 65.50 126.98
C VAL A 311 -22.80 65.69 128.48
N ASP A 312 -23.93 66.29 128.86
CA ASP A 312 -24.41 66.38 130.25
C ASP A 312 -25.13 65.10 130.73
N MET A 313 -25.53 64.18 129.81
CA MET A 313 -26.00 62.81 130.12
C MET A 313 -24.95 61.72 129.84
N MET A 314 -23.69 62.09 129.62
CA MET A 314 -22.56 61.18 129.86
C MET A 314 -21.85 61.69 131.13
N GLU A 315 -22.61 61.73 132.21
CA GLU A 315 -22.53 60.68 133.23
C GLU A 315 -21.16 60.71 133.92
N LEU A 316 -21.11 61.18 135.16
CA LEU A 316 -21.50 60.34 136.28
C LEU A 316 -20.84 58.95 136.17
N LEU A 317 -19.78 58.77 136.95
CA LEU A 317 -19.35 57.47 137.47
C LEU A 317 -18.59 56.58 136.46
N PRO A 318 -17.82 55.59 136.95
CA PRO A 318 -16.37 55.71 136.94
C PRO A 318 -15.72 54.60 136.10
N ASP A 319 -14.40 54.74 135.95
CA ASP A 319 -13.40 53.66 136.08
C ASP A 319 -13.95 52.23 136.15
N GLN A 320 -13.72 51.44 135.08
CA GLN A 320 -13.11 50.14 135.25
C GLN A 320 -12.61 49.49 133.95
N SER A 321 -11.51 48.76 134.15
CA SER A 321 -10.98 47.66 133.35
C SER A 321 -10.08 48.06 132.18
N LYS A 322 -8.79 48.26 132.46
CA LYS A 322 -7.77 47.19 132.51
C LYS A 322 -7.66 46.42 131.19
N ARG A 323 -6.56 46.67 130.47
CA ARG A 323 -5.39 45.77 130.31
C ARG A 323 -4.58 46.31 129.13
N ARG A 324 -3.35 46.77 129.36
CA ARG A 324 -2.12 46.00 129.64
C ARG A 324 -1.57 45.35 128.37
N PHE A 325 -0.31 45.71 128.06
CA PHE A 325 0.81 44.84 127.61
C PHE A 325 0.48 43.92 126.43
N THR A 326 1.12 44.03 125.27
CA THR A 326 2.55 44.19 124.94
C THR A 326 2.64 44.54 123.46
#